data_AF-A0A955UQ06-F1
#
_entry.id   AF-A0A955UQ06-F1
#
_cell.length_a   1.000
_cell.length_b   1.000
_cell.length_c   1.000
_cell.angle_alpha   90.00
_cell.angle_beta   90.00
_cell.angle_gamma   90.00
#
_symmetry.space_group_name_H-M   'P 1'
#
loop_
_entity.id
_entity.type
_entity.pdbx_description
1 polymer ?
#
loop_
_entity_poly.entity_id
_entity_poly.type
_entity_poly.pdbx_seq_one_letter_code
_entity_poly.pdbx_strand_id
1 'polypeptide(L)'
;MFRRVSEPLQLSEACVLAMRPALNAPVLNVDFLPVGPARAAAVVFAEEYGDIGIALGIRSVEGGQIVVLRNRESIDPTVPVPRAMERLLAEAERLGFLFDEDLVESAPAGEGRSQAMALWGRLMGDSGPSKARARPAAPEPAPEPTRP
;
A
#
# COMPACT_ATOMS: atom_id res chain seq x y z
N MET A 1 7.12 10.91 -8.05
CA MET A 1 5.66 10.74 -8.28
C MET A 1 5.31 9.27 -8.06
N PHE A 2 4.20 8.96 -7.40
CA PHE A 2 3.78 7.56 -7.14
C PHE A 2 2.77 7.09 -8.19
N ARG A 3 2.78 5.79 -8.50
CA ARG A 3 1.80 5.15 -9.37
C ARG A 3 1.11 4.01 -8.63
N ARG A 4 -0.19 3.83 -8.90
CA ARG A 4 -0.90 2.64 -8.47
C ARG A 4 -0.38 1.43 -9.26
N VAL A 5 -0.07 0.35 -8.56
CA VAL A 5 0.24 -0.94 -9.19
C VAL A 5 -0.98 -1.86 -9.11
N SER A 6 -1.21 -2.62 -10.20
CA SER A 6 -2.35 -3.53 -10.32
C SER A 6 -2.08 -4.89 -9.67
N GLU A 7 -0.81 -5.23 -9.51
CA GLU A 7 -0.35 -6.50 -8.94
C GLU A 7 0.10 -6.31 -7.49
N PRO A 8 -0.01 -7.36 -6.65
CA PRO A 8 0.57 -7.34 -5.31
C PRO A 8 2.06 -7.00 -5.38
N LEU A 9 2.52 -6.20 -4.43
CA LEU A 9 3.95 -5.89 -4.31
C LEU A 9 4.68 -7.20 -3.98
N GLN A 10 5.49 -7.70 -4.91
CA GLN A 10 6.32 -8.89 -4.70
C GLN A 10 7.49 -8.53 -3.79
N LEU A 11 7.23 -8.52 -2.48
CA LEU A 11 8.27 -8.36 -1.47
C LEU A 11 8.78 -9.72 -1.00
N SER A 12 10.09 -9.82 -0.87
CA SER A 12 10.74 -10.89 -0.12
C SER A 12 11.39 -10.31 1.13
N GLU A 13 11.56 -11.13 2.15
CA GLU A 13 12.26 -10.74 3.38
C GLU A 13 13.69 -10.25 3.12
N ALA A 14 14.39 -10.85 2.15
CA ALA A 14 15.73 -10.44 1.76
C ALA A 14 15.79 -9.03 1.15
N CYS A 15 14.69 -8.56 0.56
CA CYS A 15 14.62 -7.28 -0.12
C CYS A 15 14.13 -6.15 0.78
N VAL A 16 13.45 -6.41 1.90
CA VAL A 16 12.94 -5.34 2.75
C VAL A 16 14.09 -4.66 3.48
N LEU A 17 14.16 -3.33 3.34
CA LEU A 17 15.15 -2.49 3.99
C LEU A 17 14.57 -1.85 5.25
N ALA A 18 13.36 -1.31 5.14
CA ALA A 18 12.64 -0.72 6.27
C ALA A 18 11.11 -0.71 6.03
N MET A 19 10.35 -0.62 7.11
CA MET A 19 8.90 -0.45 7.05
C MET A 19 8.40 0.48 8.15
N ARG A 20 7.34 1.25 7.85
CA ARG A 20 6.69 2.15 8.80
C ARG A 20 5.17 2.01 8.70
N PRO A 21 4.51 1.45 9.72
CA PRO A 21 3.06 1.35 9.74
C PRO A 21 2.42 2.71 10.05
N ALA A 22 1.24 2.97 9.51
CA ALA A 22 0.44 4.10 9.96
C ALA A 22 -0.16 3.79 11.35
N LEU A 23 -0.14 4.78 12.23
CA LEU A 23 -0.64 4.71 13.61
C LEU A 23 -2.17 4.85 13.70
N ASN A 24 -2.79 5.41 12.68
CA ASN A 24 -4.22 5.66 12.62
C ASN A 24 -4.88 4.96 11.42
N ALA A 25 -6.21 5.01 11.41
CA ALA A 25 -7.02 4.54 10.29
C ALA A 25 -8.01 5.62 9.85
N PRO A 26 -7.57 6.63 9.07
CA PRO A 26 -8.45 7.70 8.60
C PRO A 26 -9.55 7.16 7.69
N VAL A 27 -10.67 7.87 7.65
CA VAL A 27 -11.73 7.61 6.67
C VAL A 27 -11.29 8.20 5.33
N LEU A 28 -11.09 7.33 4.34
CA LEU A 28 -10.73 7.74 2.99
C LEU A 28 -11.98 7.85 2.12
N ASN A 29 -11.99 8.86 1.25
CA ASN A 29 -12.92 9.00 0.15
C ASN A 29 -12.13 9.26 -1.13
N VAL A 30 -11.62 8.19 -1.73
CA VAL A 30 -10.76 8.19 -2.92
C VAL A 30 -11.34 7.26 -3.97
N ASP A 31 -11.00 7.46 -5.24
CA ASP A 31 -11.56 6.73 -6.39
C ASP A 31 -11.13 5.26 -6.47
N PHE A 32 -10.07 4.87 -5.77
CA PHE A 32 -9.48 3.53 -5.84
C PHE A 32 -9.77 2.61 -4.65
N LEU A 33 -10.50 3.08 -3.63
CA LEU A 33 -10.91 2.29 -2.46
C LEU A 33 -12.37 2.59 -2.09
N PRO A 34 -13.09 1.63 -1.48
CA PRO A 34 -14.39 1.94 -0.91
C PRO A 34 -14.26 3.00 0.20
N VAL A 35 -15.25 3.88 0.29
CA VAL A 35 -15.28 4.93 1.32
C VAL A 35 -15.33 4.28 2.70
N GLY A 36 -14.44 4.68 3.60
CA GLY A 36 -14.38 4.15 4.96
C GLY A 36 -12.97 4.17 5.56
N PRO A 37 -12.82 3.66 6.79
CA PRO A 37 -11.52 3.57 7.45
C PRO A 37 -10.54 2.72 6.64
N ALA A 38 -9.29 3.16 6.52
CA ALA A 38 -8.23 2.42 5.87
C ALA A 38 -6.97 2.36 6.75
N ARG A 39 -6.22 1.26 6.68
CA ARG A 39 -4.88 1.14 7.29
C ARG A 39 -3.83 1.29 6.21
N ALA A 40 -2.63 1.74 6.58
CA ALA A 40 -1.53 1.86 5.64
C ALA A 40 -0.18 1.44 6.24
N ALA A 41 0.77 1.13 5.36
CA ALA A 41 2.18 0.95 5.70
C ALA A 41 3.06 1.43 4.54
N ALA A 42 4.10 2.19 4.87
CA ALA A 42 5.16 2.54 3.94
C ALA A 42 6.28 1.49 4.04
N VAL A 43 6.83 1.07 2.92
CA VAL A 43 7.90 0.07 2.85
C VAL A 43 8.98 0.52 1.89
N VAL A 44 10.23 0.27 2.27
CA VAL A 44 11.44 0.51 1.50
C VAL A 44 12.08 -0.84 1.22
N PHE A 45 12.43 -1.10 -0.03
CA PHE A 45 12.96 -2.39 -0.45
C PHE A 45 14.05 -2.23 -1.51
N ALA A 46 14.98 -3.17 -1.57
CA ALA A 46 15.98 -3.27 -2.61
C ALA A 46 15.36 -3.81 -3.91
N GLU A 47 15.69 -3.19 -5.03
CA GLU A 47 15.35 -3.63 -6.38
C GLU A 47 16.48 -4.50 -6.98
N GLU A 48 16.18 -5.20 -8.07
CA GLU A 48 17.05 -6.22 -8.68
C GLU A 48 18.44 -5.70 -9.11
N TYR A 49 18.54 -4.41 -9.44
CA TYR A 49 19.79 -3.76 -9.87
C TYR A 49 20.49 -2.97 -8.77
N GLY A 50 20.08 -3.14 -7.50
CA GLY A 50 20.69 -2.48 -6.35
C GLY A 50 20.10 -1.11 -6.03
N ASP A 51 19.14 -0.61 -6.81
CA ASP A 51 18.38 0.59 -6.49
C ASP A 51 17.39 0.35 -5.33
N ILE A 52 16.84 1.45 -4.81
CA ILE A 52 15.82 1.43 -3.76
C ILE A 52 14.44 1.72 -4.36
N GLY A 53 13.49 0.84 -4.04
CA GLY A 53 12.06 0.99 -4.27
C GLY A 53 11.34 1.42 -2.99
N ILE A 54 10.29 2.24 -3.14
CA ILE A 54 9.44 2.69 -2.04
C ILE A 54 7.98 2.52 -2.43
N ALA A 55 7.19 1.92 -1.54
CA ALA A 55 5.77 1.72 -1.75
C ALA A 55 4.94 2.05 -0.50
N LEU A 56 3.70 2.47 -0.73
CA LEU A 56 2.67 2.62 0.28
C LEU A 56 1.58 1.60 -0.01
N GLY A 57 1.39 0.65 0.90
CA GLY A 57 0.22 -0.22 0.92
C GLY A 57 -0.90 0.45 1.69
N ILE A 58 -2.11 0.46 1.13
CA ILE A 58 -3.33 0.97 1.76
C ILE A 58 -4.39 -0.13 1.69
N ARG A 59 -5.00 -0.47 2.82
CA ARG A 59 -6.05 -1.48 2.91
C ARG A 59 -7.32 -0.93 3.56
N SER A 60 -8.45 -1.06 2.88
CA SER A 60 -9.77 -0.78 3.47
C SER A 60 -10.06 -1.74 4.62
N VAL A 61 -10.54 -1.22 5.75
CA VAL A 61 -10.87 -2.03 6.93
C VAL A 61 -12.12 -2.87 6.70
N GLU A 62 -13.18 -2.30 6.13
CA GLU A 62 -14.46 -3.00 5.94
C GLU A 62 -14.43 -3.98 4.76
N GLY A 63 -13.80 -3.59 3.64
CA GLY A 63 -13.80 -4.38 2.41
C GLY A 63 -12.56 -5.25 2.23
N GLY A 64 -11.50 -5.02 3.01
CA GLY A 64 -10.21 -5.72 2.86
C GLY A 64 -9.47 -5.40 1.57
N GLN A 65 -10.01 -4.54 0.69
CA GLN A 65 -9.40 -4.16 -0.59
C GLN A 65 -8.08 -3.44 -0.37
N ILE A 66 -7.07 -3.81 -1.14
CA ILE A 66 -5.71 -3.29 -1.03
C ILE A 66 -5.36 -2.49 -2.28
N VAL A 67 -4.70 -1.36 -2.09
CA VAL A 67 -4.08 -0.57 -3.14
C VAL A 67 -2.62 -0.33 -2.76
N VAL A 68 -1.72 -0.51 -3.71
CA VAL A 68 -0.30 -0.21 -3.53
C VAL A 68 0.09 0.96 -4.44
N LEU A 69 0.72 1.98 -3.85
CA LEU A 69 1.29 3.13 -4.56
C LEU A 69 2.82 3.03 -4.51
N ARG A 70 3.47 2.82 -5.65
CA ARG A 70 4.94 2.68 -5.75
C ARG A 70 5.58 3.89 -6.42
N ASN A 71 6.80 4.24 -6.04
CA ASN A 71 7.61 5.23 -6.75
C ASN A 71 7.76 4.86 -8.23
N ARG A 72 7.74 5.87 -9.12
CA ARG A 72 7.94 5.66 -10.56
C ARG A 72 9.41 5.51 -10.94
N GLU A 73 10.27 6.23 -10.23
CA GLU A 73 11.70 6.30 -10.47
C GLU A 73 12.40 5.61 -9.31
N SER A 74 13.32 4.70 -9.63
CA SER A 74 14.17 4.04 -8.66
C SER A 74 15.06 5.07 -7.96
N ILE A 75 15.36 4.84 -6.68
CA ILE A 75 16.10 5.76 -5.83
C ILE A 75 17.52 5.24 -5.69
N ASP A 76 18.51 6.13 -5.81
CA ASP A 76 19.92 5.79 -5.63
C ASP A 76 20.16 5.16 -4.24
N PRO A 77 20.87 4.02 -4.14
CA PRO A 77 21.08 3.31 -2.88
C PRO A 77 21.91 4.07 -1.83
N THR A 78 22.60 5.14 -2.23
CA THR A 78 23.35 6.02 -1.33
C THR A 78 22.45 6.99 -0.55
N VAL A 79 21.18 7.14 -0.95
CA VAL A 79 20.22 8.01 -0.25
C VAL A 79 19.80 7.36 1.07
N PRO A 80 19.95 8.05 2.22
CA PRO A 80 19.48 7.53 3.51
C PRO A 80 17.98 7.22 3.49
N VAL A 81 17.59 6.07 4.06
CA VAL A 81 16.21 5.60 4.10
C VAL A 81 15.21 6.65 4.60
N PRO A 82 15.45 7.38 5.72
CA PRO A 82 14.52 8.41 6.18
C PRO A 82 14.25 9.48 5.12
N ARG A 83 15.30 9.92 4.43
CA ARG A 83 15.22 10.92 3.36
C ARG A 83 14.50 10.39 2.12
N ALA A 84 14.72 9.13 1.78
CA ALA A 84 14.04 8.50 0.65
C ALA A 84 12.51 8.42 0.90
N MET A 85 12.08 8.23 2.15
CA MET A 85 10.68 8.11 2.54
C MET A 85 9.91 9.44 2.64
N GLU A 86 10.59 10.57 2.87
CA GLU A 86 9.97 11.89 3.13
C GLU A 86 8.82 12.20 2.16
N ARG A 87 9.05 12.02 0.85
CA ARG A 87 8.04 12.33 -0.16
C ARG A 87 6.83 11.40 -0.08
N LEU A 88 7.04 10.11 0.19
CA LEU A 88 5.92 9.17 0.34
C LEU A 88 5.10 9.51 1.58
N LEU A 89 5.77 9.77 2.70
CA LEU A 89 5.14 10.11 3.98
C LEU A 89 4.30 11.38 3.85
N ALA A 90 4.83 12.43 3.23
CA ALA A 90 4.09 13.66 2.98
C ALA A 90 2.82 13.44 2.12
N GLU A 91 2.87 12.57 1.10
CA GLU A 91 1.67 12.23 0.32
C GLU A 91 0.66 11.42 1.14
N ALA A 92 1.13 10.48 1.97
CA ALA A 92 0.27 9.69 2.83
C ALA A 92 -0.37 10.52 3.95
N GLU A 93 0.35 11.50 4.51
CA GLU A 93 -0.15 12.46 5.49
C GLU A 93 -1.24 13.35 4.92
N ARG A 94 -1.15 13.76 3.65
CA ARG A 94 -2.24 14.46 2.95
C ARG A 94 -3.51 13.62 2.83
N LEU A 95 -3.39 12.30 2.82
CA LEU A 95 -4.53 11.37 2.88
C LEU A 95 -5.05 11.18 4.32
N GLY A 96 -4.41 11.79 5.32
CA GLY A 96 -4.79 11.73 6.73
C GLY A 96 -4.09 10.63 7.52
N PHE A 97 -3.10 9.93 6.95
CA PHE A 97 -2.33 8.93 7.70
C PHE A 97 -1.29 9.60 8.59
N LEU A 98 -1.12 9.08 9.80
CA LEU A 98 -0.08 9.48 10.74
C LEU A 98 0.91 8.33 10.86
N PHE A 99 2.20 8.64 10.77
CA PHE A 99 3.27 7.67 10.94
C PHE A 99 4.14 8.09 12.11
N ASP A 100 4.63 7.11 12.87
CA ASP A 100 5.61 7.37 13.93
C ASP A 100 7.01 7.59 13.34
N GLU A 101 7.92 8.12 14.15
CA GLU A 101 9.35 8.13 13.83
C GLU A 101 9.95 6.71 13.90
N ASP A 102 9.33 5.81 14.67
CA ASP A 102 9.74 4.41 14.83
C ASP A 102 9.76 3.69 13.47
N LEU A 103 10.97 3.54 12.96
CA LEU A 103 11.27 2.83 11.73
C LEU A 103 11.64 1.40 12.10
N VAL A 104 10.92 0.42 11.55
CA VAL A 104 11.36 -0.98 11.62
C VAL A 104 12.46 -1.13 10.58
N GLU A 105 13.69 -0.84 10.98
CA GLU A 105 14.88 -0.98 10.13
C GLU A 105 15.43 -2.41 10.17
N SER A 106 16.08 -2.80 9.07
CA SER A 106 16.89 -4.02 9.03
C SER A 106 18.06 -3.91 10.01
N ALA A 107 17.96 -4.55 11.18
CA ALA A 107 19.12 -4.78 12.02
C ALA A 107 20.15 -5.69 11.28
N PRO A 108 21.46 -5.60 11.56
CA PRO A 108 22.48 -6.44 10.92
C PRO A 108 22.25 -7.95 11.08
N ALA A 109 21.49 -8.36 12.10
CA ALA A 109 21.12 -9.74 12.38
C ALA A 109 19.85 -10.24 11.63
N GLY A 110 19.22 -9.41 10.80
CA GLY A 110 18.05 -9.80 9.98
C GLY A 110 16.70 -9.77 10.72
N GLU A 111 16.67 -9.72 12.05
CA GLU A 111 15.43 -9.72 12.86
C GLU A 111 14.43 -8.61 12.46
N GLY A 112 14.95 -7.42 12.12
CA GLY A 112 14.11 -6.31 11.65
C GLY A 112 13.41 -6.56 10.32
N ARG A 113 14.00 -7.37 9.43
CA ARG A 113 13.40 -7.72 8.13
C ARG A 113 12.25 -8.70 8.29
N SER A 114 12.43 -9.74 9.09
CA SER A 114 11.38 -10.72 9.38
C SER A 114 10.19 -10.03 10.05
N GLN A 115 10.45 -9.13 11.01
CA GLN A 115 9.41 -8.35 11.69
C GLN A 115 8.69 -7.41 10.71
N ALA A 116 9.42 -6.70 9.86
CA ALA A 116 8.85 -5.82 8.84
C ALA A 116 7.96 -6.60 7.86
N MET A 117 8.40 -7.77 7.37
CA MET A 117 7.59 -8.61 6.49
C MET A 117 6.36 -9.18 7.18
N ALA A 118 6.50 -9.66 8.42
CA ALA A 118 5.36 -10.15 9.19
C ALA A 118 4.32 -9.04 9.42
N LEU A 119 4.78 -7.82 9.68
CA LEU A 119 3.90 -6.67 9.87
C LEU A 119 3.25 -6.22 8.55
N TRP A 120 3.99 -6.21 7.45
CA TRP A 120 3.45 -5.97 6.11
C TRP A 120 2.35 -6.98 5.77
N GLY A 121 2.61 -8.28 5.93
CA GLY A 121 1.64 -9.34 5.70
C GLY A 121 0.39 -9.19 6.59
N ARG A 122 0.56 -8.83 7.87
CA ARG A 122 -0.58 -8.56 8.77
C ARG A 122 -1.43 -7.37 8.31
N LEU A 123 -0.79 -6.30 7.84
CA LEU A 123 -1.48 -5.06 7.48
C LEU A 123 -2.15 -5.15 6.10
N MET A 124 -1.44 -5.70 5.12
CA MET A 124 -1.97 -5.89 3.77
C MET A 124 -2.85 -7.13 3.67
N GLY A 125 -2.80 -8.04 4.64
CA GLY A 125 -3.44 -9.35 4.58
C GLY A 125 -2.59 -10.32 3.78
N ASP A 126 -2.59 -11.60 4.17
CA ASP A 126 -2.06 -12.66 3.32
C ASP A 126 -2.75 -12.54 1.97
N SER A 127 -1.95 -12.35 0.91
CA SER A 127 -2.40 -12.06 -0.44
C SER A 127 -3.21 -13.22 -1.03
N GLY A 128 -4.44 -13.38 -0.57
CA GLY A 128 -5.51 -14.10 -1.23
C GLY A 128 -6.30 -13.12 -2.10
N PRO A 129 -6.82 -13.56 -3.26
CA PRO A 129 -7.55 -12.68 -4.17
C PRO A 129 -8.71 -12.01 -3.42
N SER A 130 -8.62 -10.68 -3.31
CA SER A 130 -9.69 -9.84 -2.83
C SER A 130 -10.93 -10.15 -3.66
N LYS A 131 -11.93 -10.79 -3.06
CA LYS A 131 -13.29 -10.87 -3.61
C LYS A 131 -13.84 -9.45 -3.58
N ALA A 132 -13.44 -8.64 -4.57
CA ALA A 132 -14.12 -7.41 -4.89
C ALA A 132 -15.60 -7.76 -4.98
N ARG A 133 -16.37 -7.28 -4.02
CA ARG A 133 -17.82 -7.47 -3.99
C ARG A 133 -18.31 -6.81 -5.26
N ALA A 134 -18.64 -7.61 -6.27
CA ALA A 134 -19.20 -7.13 -7.51
C ALA A 134 -20.35 -6.20 -7.15
N ARG A 135 -20.20 -4.92 -7.46
CA ARG A 135 -21.28 -3.94 -7.36
C ARG A 135 -22.47 -4.56 -8.12
N PRO A 136 -23.66 -4.70 -7.53
CA PRO A 136 -24.80 -5.23 -8.27
C PRO A 136 -24.97 -4.37 -9.52
N ALA A 137 -24.85 -4.99 -10.69
CA ALA A 137 -25.14 -4.32 -11.95
C ALA A 137 -26.56 -3.78 -11.83
N ALA A 138 -26.73 -2.48 -12.08
CA ALA A 138 -28.04 -1.86 -12.11
C ALA A 138 -28.92 -2.66 -13.10
N PRO A 139 -30.19 -2.95 -12.76
CA PRO A 139 -31.07 -3.69 -13.64
C PRO A 139 -31.20 -2.96 -14.97
N GLU A 140 -30.93 -3.71 -16.04
CA GLU A 140 -31.08 -3.29 -17.44
C GLU A 140 -32.50 -2.73 -17.65
N PRO A 141 -32.66 -1.52 -18.24
CA PRO A 141 -33.97 -0.95 -18.45
C PRO A 141 -34.77 -1.83 -19.42
N ALA A 142 -35.97 -2.23 -19.00
CA ALA A 142 -36.86 -3.07 -19.79
C ALA A 142 -37.16 -2.43 -21.17
N PRO A 143 -37.23 -3.22 -22.25
CA PRO A 143 -37.58 -2.71 -23.56
C PRO A 143 -38.99 -2.11 -23.55
N GLU A 144 -39.08 -0.86 -24.03
CA GLU A 144 -40.33 -0.14 -24.22
C GLU A 144 -41.29 -0.95 -25.11
N PRO A 145 -42.56 -1.13 -24.73
CA PRO A 145 -43.52 -1.82 -25.57
C PRO A 145 -43.83 -0.97 -26.80
N THR A 146 -43.41 -1.47 -27.96
CA THR A 146 -43.82 -0.94 -29.26
C THR A 146 -45.35 -0.94 -29.33
N ARG A 147 -45.96 0.24 -29.37
CA ARG A 147 -47.40 0.39 -29.54
C ARG A 147 -47.81 -0.03 -30.97
N PRO A 148 -49.02 -0.61 -31.14
CA PRO A 148 -49.50 -1.23 -32.38
C PRO A 148 -49.72 -0.25 -33.52
#